data_AF-A0A380WA84-F1
#
_entry.id   AF-A0A380WA84-F1
#
_cell.length_a   1.000
_cell.length_b   1.000
_cell.length_c   1.000
_cell.angle_alpha   90.00
_cell.angle_beta   90.00
_cell.angle_gamma   90.00
#
_symmetry.space_group_name_H-M   'P 1'
#
loop_
_entity.id
_entity.type
_entity.pdbx_description
1 polymer ?
#
loop_
_entity_poly.entity_id
_entity_poly.type
_entity_poly.pdbx_seq_one_letter_code
_entity_poly.pdbx_strand_id
1 'polypeptide(L)'
;MQSDKQALMDIFKSTFDQRMQISPYQAQTIANTILGRAPGCNVLVFGVGHDSKLWSSLNATGETHFVESSAEWIDAVRKDHAALSISLLPPSNLTVANSATLSVSDLSRYPVPTNLAAKKWDVILVDGPGGYSPSDPGRARTIYWASLLASPDTHVFIDDYDRPLERHFTDMLFRDRGTQRVVLTNSDYLPYRKMLWSVGSPIDGGNQSPVVLSVATGDYAEQWRFCIDSQYSYARRHNYEYRCIDPSGSQLHPKWAKLEATIKILEQGRDVLLIDADAEITKQCPPFAQLTKQHAGSDIYFVRGISGRPNSGVLILRGGSNSAATAFLAECLDRRTEKVPLEDFVTPDGENGHVIWILKEEPFKTASIEIDRAWNWSIPENADRAFIRHYTNHLRDWLRENPLGSGPRQPAQ
;
A
#
# COMPACT_ATOMS: atom_id res chain seq x y z
N MET A 1 8.56 5.24 -24.52
CA MET A 1 9.75 4.89 -23.71
C MET A 1 11.03 5.60 -24.16
N GLN A 2 11.55 5.42 -25.39
CA GLN A 2 12.81 6.07 -25.81
C GLN A 2 12.63 7.57 -26.10
N SER A 3 11.47 7.98 -26.61
CA SER A 3 11.03 9.38 -26.76
C SER A 3 10.92 10.12 -25.42
N ASP A 4 10.29 9.48 -24.44
CA ASP A 4 9.95 10.12 -23.15
C ASP A 4 11.18 10.28 -22.27
N LYS A 5 12.11 9.32 -22.35
CA LYS A 5 13.42 9.41 -21.71
C LYS A 5 14.28 10.52 -22.31
N GLN A 6 14.22 10.72 -23.63
CA GLN A 6 14.94 11.81 -24.30
C GLN A 6 14.36 13.18 -23.89
N ALA A 7 13.03 13.32 -23.91
CA ALA A 7 12.35 14.54 -23.48
C ALA A 7 12.64 14.89 -22.00
N LEU A 8 12.62 13.90 -21.10
CA LEU A 8 13.06 14.07 -19.71
C LEU A 8 14.49 14.61 -19.64
N MET A 9 15.40 13.96 -20.38
CA MET A 9 16.82 14.29 -20.33
C MET A 9 17.10 15.67 -20.92
N ASP A 10 16.29 16.12 -21.87
CA ASP A 10 16.34 17.46 -22.45
C ASP A 10 15.79 18.52 -21.48
N ILE A 11 14.66 18.26 -20.80
CA ILE A 11 14.15 19.14 -19.74
C ILE A 11 15.16 19.24 -18.61
N PHE A 12 15.66 18.10 -18.12
CA PHE A 12 16.64 18.06 -17.04
C PHE A 12 17.91 18.82 -17.45
N LYS A 13 18.49 18.58 -18.63
CA LYS A 13 19.67 19.32 -19.10
C LYS A 13 19.44 20.81 -19.28
N SER A 14 18.25 21.23 -19.73
CA SER A 14 17.94 22.63 -20.00
C SER A 14 17.52 23.43 -18.76
N THR A 15 17.13 22.75 -17.67
CA THR A 15 16.64 23.40 -16.45
C THR A 15 17.47 23.10 -15.20
N PHE A 16 18.36 22.09 -15.24
CA PHE A 16 19.29 21.83 -14.16
C PHE A 16 20.28 22.99 -14.01
N ASP A 17 20.32 23.55 -12.80
CA ASP A 17 21.21 24.64 -12.43
C ASP A 17 22.32 24.10 -11.54
N GLN A 18 23.57 24.39 -11.86
CA GLN A 18 24.72 23.94 -11.05
C GLN A 18 24.74 24.53 -9.63
N ARG A 19 23.93 25.56 -9.37
CA ARG A 19 23.73 26.17 -8.05
C ARG A 19 22.68 25.46 -7.21
N MET A 20 22.00 24.45 -7.74
CA MET A 20 21.08 23.61 -6.97
C MET A 20 21.82 22.96 -5.78
N GLN A 21 21.20 23.00 -4.60
CA GLN A 21 21.78 22.38 -3.41
C GLN A 21 21.57 20.85 -3.40
N ILE A 22 20.48 20.39 -4.01
CA ILE A 22 20.15 18.98 -4.23
C ILE A 22 21.10 18.39 -5.27
N SER A 23 21.65 17.21 -4.99
CA SER A 23 22.61 16.57 -5.90
C SER A 23 21.98 16.14 -7.22
N PRO A 24 22.75 15.98 -8.31
CA PRO A 24 22.21 15.46 -9.57
C PRO A 24 21.49 14.11 -9.41
N TYR A 25 21.99 13.22 -8.54
CA TYR A 25 21.38 11.90 -8.30
C TYR A 25 20.05 12.01 -7.55
N GLN A 26 20.00 12.83 -6.50
CA GLN A 26 18.77 13.10 -5.76
C GLN A 26 17.75 13.78 -6.68
N ALA A 27 18.18 14.78 -7.46
CA ALA A 27 17.34 15.49 -8.39
C ALA A 27 16.77 14.58 -9.49
N GLN A 28 17.57 13.66 -10.02
CA GLN A 28 17.11 12.68 -11.00
C GLN A 28 16.10 11.71 -10.38
N THR A 29 16.28 11.30 -9.13
CA THR A 29 15.34 10.43 -8.41
C THR A 29 13.99 11.11 -8.21
N ILE A 30 13.99 12.38 -7.77
CA ILE A 30 12.78 13.20 -7.64
C ILE A 30 12.12 13.39 -9.01
N ALA A 31 12.89 13.74 -10.03
CA ALA A 31 12.39 13.96 -11.39
C ALA A 31 11.68 12.72 -11.96
N ASN A 32 12.29 11.54 -11.83
CA ASN A 32 11.69 10.27 -12.25
C ASN A 32 10.39 9.98 -11.49
N THR A 33 10.33 10.36 -10.21
CA THR A 33 9.14 10.14 -9.38
C THR A 33 7.98 11.05 -9.83
N ILE A 34 8.26 12.33 -10.09
CA ILE A 34 7.26 13.27 -10.65
C ILE A 34 6.74 12.75 -12.00
N LEU A 35 7.64 12.31 -12.87
CA LEU A 35 7.28 11.76 -14.18
C LEU A 35 6.46 10.47 -14.09
N GLY A 36 6.79 9.59 -13.13
CA GLY A 36 6.04 8.36 -12.88
C GLY A 36 4.61 8.60 -12.39
N ARG A 37 4.28 9.84 -12.02
CA ARG A 37 2.95 10.30 -11.60
C ARG A 37 2.23 11.11 -12.68
N ALA A 38 2.86 11.34 -13.82
CA ALA A 38 2.26 12.09 -14.92
C ALA A 38 1.25 11.24 -15.73
N PRO A 39 0.25 11.87 -16.39
CA PRO A 39 -0.10 13.30 -16.29
C PRO A 39 -0.87 13.63 -15.00
N GLY A 40 -0.95 14.92 -14.65
CA GLY A 40 -1.78 15.38 -13.52
C GLY A 40 -1.15 15.23 -12.12
N CYS A 41 0.17 15.06 -12.03
CA CYS A 41 0.88 14.93 -10.77
C CYS A 41 0.77 16.20 -9.92
N ASN A 42 0.39 16.04 -8.66
CA ASN A 42 0.35 17.11 -7.66
C ASN A 42 1.62 17.09 -6.83
N VAL A 43 2.46 18.11 -7.02
CA VAL A 43 3.76 18.25 -6.34
C VAL A 43 3.68 19.39 -5.33
N LEU A 44 3.98 19.10 -4.07
CA LEU A 44 4.18 20.10 -3.02
C LEU A 44 5.66 20.21 -2.67
N VAL A 45 6.20 21.42 -2.71
CA VAL A 45 7.60 21.69 -2.32
C VAL A 45 7.61 22.69 -1.18
N PHE A 46 8.19 22.31 -0.05
CA PHE A 46 8.55 23.25 1.00
C PHE A 46 9.95 23.78 0.71
N GLY A 47 10.08 25.08 0.47
CA GLY A 47 11.30 25.74 0.00
C GLY A 47 11.21 26.16 -1.47
N VAL A 48 11.77 27.33 -1.78
CA VAL A 48 11.94 27.83 -3.16
C VAL A 48 13.43 28.11 -3.39
N GLY A 49 13.93 27.74 -4.57
CA GLY A 49 15.35 27.82 -4.89
C GLY A 49 15.65 27.67 -6.37
N HIS A 50 16.93 27.42 -6.68
CA HIS A 50 17.39 27.25 -8.07
C HIS A 50 16.77 26.04 -8.78
N ASP A 51 16.31 25.04 -8.02
CA ASP A 51 15.62 23.84 -8.49
C ASP A 51 14.13 24.06 -8.81
N SER A 52 13.52 25.18 -8.41
CA SER A 52 12.06 25.38 -8.56
C SER A 52 11.58 25.38 -10.01
N LYS A 53 12.42 25.88 -10.93
CA LYS A 53 12.15 25.84 -12.38
C LYS A 53 12.16 24.40 -12.91
N LEU A 54 13.09 23.57 -12.43
CA LEU A 54 13.19 22.16 -12.82
C LEU A 54 11.90 21.41 -12.44
N TRP A 55 11.45 21.54 -11.18
CA TRP A 55 10.23 20.85 -10.72
C TRP A 55 8.98 21.27 -11.49
N SER A 56 8.84 22.57 -11.75
CA SER A 56 7.68 23.11 -12.48
C SER A 56 7.71 22.69 -13.96
N SER A 57 8.89 22.63 -14.57
CA SER A 57 9.03 22.23 -15.97
C SER A 57 8.80 20.73 -16.17
N LEU A 58 9.29 19.89 -15.26
CA LEU A 58 9.05 18.45 -15.28
C LEU A 58 7.57 18.10 -15.07
N ASN A 59 6.87 18.91 -14.27
CA ASN A 59 5.46 18.71 -13.95
C ASN A 59 4.50 19.58 -14.80
N ALA A 60 4.87 19.89 -16.06
CA ALA A 60 4.09 20.81 -16.90
C ALA A 60 2.63 20.35 -17.18
N THR A 61 2.31 19.08 -16.98
CA THR A 61 0.96 18.51 -17.14
C THR A 61 0.23 18.31 -15.81
N GLY A 62 0.82 18.71 -14.70
CA GLY A 62 0.27 18.64 -13.35
C GLY A 62 0.28 20.00 -12.68
N GLU A 63 0.29 19.99 -11.35
CA GLU A 63 0.38 21.21 -10.55
C GLU A 63 1.52 21.11 -9.54
N THR A 64 2.39 22.13 -9.55
CA THR A 64 3.49 22.27 -8.57
C THR A 64 3.22 23.49 -7.71
N HIS A 65 3.11 23.27 -6.40
CA HIS A 65 2.91 24.33 -5.41
C HIS A 65 4.10 24.41 -4.47
N PHE A 66 4.58 25.64 -4.23
CA PHE A 66 5.69 25.92 -3.33
C PHE A 66 5.21 26.62 -2.07
N VAL A 67 5.85 26.31 -0.95
CA VAL A 67 5.63 26.96 0.35
C VAL A 67 6.97 27.47 0.86
N GLU A 68 7.14 28.79 0.95
CA GLU A 68 8.41 29.43 1.32
C GLU A 68 8.25 30.26 2.61
N SER A 69 9.28 30.28 3.45
CA SER A 69 9.32 30.99 4.73
C SER A 69 9.69 32.47 4.64
N SER A 70 10.47 32.91 3.65
CA SER A 70 10.84 34.32 3.47
C SER A 70 9.97 35.00 2.41
N ALA A 71 9.19 36.00 2.83
CA ALA A 71 8.40 36.81 1.91
C ALA A 71 9.28 37.58 0.91
N GLU A 72 10.43 38.07 1.38
CA GLU A 72 11.42 38.78 0.56
C GLU A 72 11.98 37.86 -0.53
N TRP A 73 12.23 36.59 -0.19
CA TRP A 73 12.70 35.59 -1.14
C TRP A 73 11.62 35.23 -2.16
N ILE A 74 10.36 35.10 -1.75
CA ILE A 74 9.22 34.92 -2.67
C ILE A 74 9.18 36.07 -3.68
N ASP A 75 9.29 37.31 -3.21
CA ASP A 75 9.26 38.49 -4.07
C ASP A 75 10.47 38.55 -5.01
N ALA A 76 11.64 38.11 -4.57
CA ALA A 76 12.83 38.00 -5.41
C ALA A 76 12.62 36.95 -6.52
N VAL A 77 12.16 35.75 -6.18
CA VAL A 77 11.97 34.66 -7.13
C VAL A 77 10.86 34.97 -8.13
N ARG A 78 9.79 35.64 -7.71
CA ARG A 78 8.69 36.04 -8.61
C ARG A 78 9.12 37.00 -9.72
N LYS A 79 10.22 37.74 -9.55
CA LYS A 79 10.78 38.60 -10.62
C LYS A 79 11.28 37.76 -11.80
N ASP A 80 11.91 36.63 -11.51
CA ASP A 80 12.48 35.74 -12.53
C ASP A 80 11.50 34.62 -12.96
N HIS A 81 10.53 34.30 -12.09
CA HIS A 81 9.61 33.17 -12.25
C HIS A 81 8.17 33.50 -11.82
N ALA A 82 7.55 34.49 -12.47
CA ALA A 82 6.21 34.99 -12.13
C ALA A 82 5.08 33.94 -12.18
N ALA A 83 5.26 32.85 -12.94
CA ALA A 83 4.24 31.80 -13.11
C ALA A 83 4.24 30.74 -11.99
N LEU A 84 5.21 30.77 -11.06
CA LEU A 84 5.26 29.78 -9.98
C LEU A 84 4.12 30.01 -8.97
N SER A 85 3.41 28.93 -8.64
CA SER A 85 2.44 28.93 -7.55
C SER A 85 3.17 28.86 -6.21
N ILE A 86 3.32 29.99 -5.52
CA ILE A 86 4.05 30.09 -4.25
C ILE A 86 3.15 30.70 -3.16
N SER A 87 3.06 30.05 -2.00
CA SER A 87 2.45 30.59 -0.78
C SER A 87 3.48 30.81 0.32
N LEU A 88 3.22 31.79 1.20
CA LEU A 88 4.06 32.06 2.37
C LEU A 88 3.74 31.03 3.46
N LEU A 89 4.78 30.40 4.01
CA LEU A 89 4.68 29.58 5.20
C LEU A 89 4.28 30.49 6.38
N PRO A 90 3.18 30.21 7.08
CA PRO A 90 2.72 31.06 8.18
C PRO A 90 3.85 31.28 9.22
N PRO A 91 3.99 32.48 9.80
CA PRO A 91 5.04 32.74 10.77
C PRO A 91 4.92 31.83 12.00
N SER A 92 6.05 31.46 12.58
CA SER A 92 6.13 30.70 13.84
C SER A 92 7.37 31.12 14.61
N ASN A 93 7.37 30.89 15.92
CA ASN A 93 8.56 31.06 16.76
C ASN A 93 9.44 29.80 16.82
N LEU A 94 9.15 28.78 16.01
CA LEU A 94 9.95 27.56 15.93
C LEU A 94 11.34 27.85 15.37
N THR A 95 12.34 27.28 16.04
CA THR A 95 13.74 27.26 15.59
C THR A 95 14.31 25.86 15.77
N VAL A 96 15.50 25.61 15.21
CA VAL A 96 16.23 24.36 15.44
C VAL A 96 16.41 24.09 16.94
N ALA A 97 16.81 25.10 17.72
CA ALA A 97 17.05 24.96 19.15
C ALA A 97 15.79 24.59 19.95
N ASN A 98 14.69 25.30 19.73
CA ASN A 98 13.47 25.08 20.53
C ASN A 98 12.61 23.93 20.01
N SER A 99 12.81 23.49 18.77
CA SER A 99 12.10 22.36 18.18
C SER A 99 12.67 21.02 18.62
N ALA A 100 13.93 20.98 19.08
CA ALA A 100 14.64 19.74 19.43
C ALA A 100 13.98 18.90 20.54
N THR A 101 13.11 19.51 21.35
CA THR A 101 12.41 18.85 22.46
C THR A 101 10.89 18.77 22.29
N LEU A 102 10.35 19.21 21.14
CA LEU A 102 8.91 19.25 20.91
C LEU A 102 8.32 17.87 20.65
N SER A 103 7.11 17.66 21.13
CA SER A 103 6.27 16.52 20.79
C SER A 103 5.39 16.80 19.56
N VAL A 104 4.77 15.76 19.02
CA VAL A 104 3.73 15.89 17.97
C VAL A 104 2.57 16.78 18.45
N SER A 105 2.21 16.69 19.73
CA SER A 105 1.16 17.52 20.32
C SER A 105 1.52 19.00 20.28
N ASP A 106 2.78 19.36 20.50
CA ASP A 106 3.22 20.76 20.42
C ASP A 106 3.16 21.29 18.98
N LEU A 107 3.52 20.45 18.00
CA LEU A 107 3.47 20.80 16.58
C LEU A 107 2.03 20.96 16.05
N SER A 108 1.04 20.31 16.68
CA SER A 108 -0.38 20.46 16.32
C SER A 108 -0.92 21.89 16.46
N ARG A 109 -0.23 22.75 17.23
CA ARG A 109 -0.53 24.19 17.36
C ARG A 109 -0.25 24.98 16.08
N TYR A 110 0.42 24.37 15.11
CA TYR A 110 0.70 24.93 13.78
C TYR A 110 -0.04 24.11 12.73
N PRO A 111 -1.36 24.31 12.55
CA PRO A 111 -2.16 23.50 11.64
C PRO A 111 -1.79 23.75 10.18
N VAL A 112 -2.01 22.74 9.35
CA VAL A 112 -1.85 22.83 7.90
C VAL A 112 -2.92 23.78 7.33
N PRO A 113 -2.57 24.74 6.47
CA PRO A 113 -3.51 25.59 5.77
C PRO A 113 -4.52 24.76 4.95
N THR A 114 -5.79 25.17 4.99
CA THR A 114 -6.90 24.42 4.39
C THR A 114 -6.70 24.15 2.89
N ASN A 115 -6.10 25.09 2.16
CA ASN A 115 -5.80 24.93 0.73
C ASN A 115 -4.79 23.79 0.46
N LEU A 116 -3.83 23.57 1.36
CA LEU A 116 -2.89 22.45 1.24
C LEU A 116 -3.54 21.13 1.67
N ALA A 117 -4.37 21.17 2.72
CA ALA A 117 -5.05 19.98 3.26
C ALA A 117 -6.18 19.46 2.36
N ALA A 118 -6.83 20.33 1.59
CA ALA A 118 -7.91 19.96 0.66
C ALA A 118 -7.40 19.19 -0.57
N LYS A 119 -6.09 19.12 -0.77
CA LYS A 119 -5.48 18.56 -1.97
C LYS A 119 -4.76 17.24 -1.67
N LYS A 120 -4.95 16.24 -2.54
CA LYS A 120 -4.13 15.01 -2.53
C LYS A 120 -2.80 15.30 -3.24
N TRP A 121 -1.70 14.99 -2.57
CA TRP A 121 -0.35 15.18 -3.10
C TRP A 121 0.25 13.84 -3.53
N ASP A 122 0.84 13.81 -4.72
CA ASP A 122 1.51 12.63 -5.28
C ASP A 122 3.00 12.63 -4.91
N VAL A 123 3.61 13.82 -4.84
CA VAL A 123 4.99 14.03 -4.41
C VAL A 123 5.03 15.21 -3.45
N ILE A 124 5.69 15.03 -2.31
CA ILE A 124 6.03 16.08 -1.36
C ILE A 124 7.55 16.13 -1.23
N LEU A 125 8.15 17.30 -1.42
CA LEU A 125 9.56 17.57 -1.18
C LEU A 125 9.70 18.56 -0.03
N VAL A 126 10.36 18.16 1.05
CA VAL A 126 10.68 18.99 2.20
C VAL A 126 12.13 19.43 2.11
N ASP A 127 12.36 20.60 1.49
CA ASP A 127 13.68 21.20 1.28
C ASP A 127 13.88 22.50 2.09
N GLY A 128 12.82 23.06 2.66
CA GLY A 128 12.87 24.23 3.53
C GLY A 128 11.90 24.14 4.71
N PRO A 129 11.98 25.07 5.67
CA PRO A 129 12.95 26.18 5.77
C PRO A 129 14.40 25.75 6.09
N GLY A 130 15.34 26.70 5.99
CA GLY A 130 16.74 26.50 6.39
C GLY A 130 16.92 26.23 7.89
N GLY A 131 18.03 25.59 8.24
CA GLY A 131 18.29 25.08 9.60
C GLY A 131 19.78 24.89 9.91
N TYR A 132 20.64 25.83 9.50
CA TYR A 132 22.10 25.76 9.65
C TYR A 132 22.57 26.27 11.02
N SER A 133 21.77 27.11 11.68
CA SER A 133 22.03 27.68 13.01
C SER A 133 20.93 27.32 14.01
N PRO A 134 21.20 27.35 15.33
CA PRO A 134 20.18 27.10 16.36
C PRO A 134 18.98 28.07 16.32
N SER A 135 19.16 29.27 15.77
CA SER A 135 18.11 30.29 15.61
C SER A 135 17.34 30.18 14.29
N ASP A 136 17.81 29.37 13.36
CA ASP A 136 17.11 29.17 12.08
C ASP A 136 15.81 28.40 12.31
N PRO A 137 14.79 28.54 11.44
CA PRO A 137 13.50 27.91 11.66
C PRO A 137 13.56 26.38 11.71
N GLY A 138 14.43 25.75 10.89
CA GLY A 138 14.50 24.30 10.73
C GLY A 138 13.25 23.70 10.08
N ARG A 139 13.27 22.38 9.85
CA ARG A 139 12.19 21.69 9.10
C ARG A 139 11.20 20.90 9.95
N ALA A 140 11.24 21.03 11.28
CA ALA A 140 10.37 20.26 12.18
C ALA A 140 8.88 20.39 11.80
N ARG A 141 8.41 21.62 11.53
CA ARG A 141 7.02 21.88 11.13
C ARG A 141 6.69 21.35 9.73
N THR A 142 7.56 21.53 8.76
CA THR A 142 7.29 21.10 7.37
C THR A 142 7.35 19.59 7.23
N ILE A 143 8.21 18.90 7.98
CA ILE A 143 8.19 17.43 8.11
C ILE A 143 6.88 16.96 8.75
N TYR A 144 6.41 17.64 9.80
CA TYR A 144 5.11 17.34 10.41
C TYR A 144 3.95 17.53 9.44
N TRP A 145 3.90 18.65 8.71
CA TRP A 145 2.87 18.87 7.70
C TRP A 145 2.93 17.82 6.58
N ALA A 146 4.12 17.49 6.09
CA ALA A 146 4.28 16.41 5.12
C ALA A 146 3.72 15.08 5.63
N SER A 147 3.90 14.77 6.92
CA SER A 147 3.34 13.54 7.52
C SER A 147 1.81 13.54 7.59
N LEU A 148 1.18 14.70 7.77
CA LEU A 148 -0.29 14.84 7.78
C LEU A 148 -0.88 14.83 6.36
N LEU A 149 -0.15 15.39 5.39
CA LEU A 149 -0.59 15.53 4.01
C LEU A 149 -0.36 14.27 3.17
N ALA A 150 0.55 13.39 3.59
CA ALA A 150 0.91 12.20 2.85
C ALA A 150 -0.09 11.05 3.06
N SER A 151 -0.62 10.52 1.96
CA SER A 151 -1.32 9.21 1.91
C SER A 151 -0.31 8.09 1.61
N PRO A 152 -0.62 6.78 1.73
CA PRO A 152 0.33 5.71 1.35
C PRO A 152 0.89 5.81 -0.07
N ASP A 153 0.15 6.42 -1.01
CA ASP A 153 0.57 6.60 -2.40
C ASP A 153 1.55 7.77 -2.58
N THR A 154 1.67 8.67 -1.61
CA THR A 154 2.48 9.88 -1.77
C THR A 154 3.98 9.55 -1.68
N HIS A 155 4.81 10.02 -2.61
CA HIS A 155 6.26 10.01 -2.38
C HIS A 155 6.63 11.20 -1.52
N VAL A 156 7.39 10.98 -0.44
CA VAL A 156 7.87 12.08 0.42
C VAL A 156 9.39 12.07 0.44
N PHE A 157 9.99 13.17 0.00
CA PHE A 157 11.42 13.43 0.06
C PHE A 157 11.70 14.44 1.16
N ILE A 158 12.65 14.16 2.04
CA ILE A 158 13.05 15.03 3.14
C ILE A 158 14.54 15.25 3.05
N ASP A 159 14.95 16.48 2.74
CA ASP A 159 16.37 16.81 2.63
C ASP A 159 17.03 17.03 3.99
N ASP A 160 18.37 17.05 4.00
CA ASP A 160 19.20 17.19 5.21
C ASP A 160 18.86 16.17 6.32
N TYR A 161 18.47 14.95 5.95
CA TYR A 161 18.15 13.86 6.87
C TYR A 161 19.34 13.44 7.76
N ASP A 162 20.55 13.87 7.45
CA ASP A 162 21.72 13.73 8.33
C ASP A 162 21.67 14.66 9.56
N ARG A 163 20.94 15.78 9.51
CA ARG A 163 20.84 16.71 10.62
C ARG A 163 20.01 16.13 11.78
N PRO A 164 20.40 16.37 13.04
CA PRO A 164 19.73 15.75 14.19
C PRO A 164 18.22 16.04 14.29
N LEU A 165 17.81 17.28 14.02
CA LEU A 165 16.41 17.70 14.12
C LEU A 165 15.56 17.01 13.05
N GLU A 166 15.98 17.13 11.79
CA GLU A 166 15.32 16.54 10.62
C GLU A 166 15.23 15.02 10.77
N ARG A 167 16.32 14.36 11.16
CA ARG A 167 16.35 12.92 11.44
C ARG A 167 15.33 12.53 12.51
N HIS A 168 15.31 13.25 13.64
CA HIS A 168 14.44 12.94 14.76
C HIS A 168 12.96 12.95 14.36
N PHE A 169 12.49 14.05 13.76
CA PHE A 169 11.09 14.16 13.34
C PHE A 169 10.75 13.21 12.20
N THR A 170 11.66 13.01 11.25
CA THR A 170 11.48 12.07 10.16
C THR A 170 11.33 10.63 10.68
N ASP A 171 12.22 10.19 11.56
CA ASP A 171 12.21 8.84 12.13
C ASP A 171 11.05 8.58 13.09
N MET A 172 10.48 9.65 13.66
CA MET A 172 9.28 9.57 14.48
C MET A 172 8.03 9.46 13.60
N LEU A 173 7.85 10.39 12.66
CA LEU A 173 6.59 10.58 11.93
C LEU A 173 6.43 9.63 10.73
N PHE A 174 7.52 9.17 10.13
CA PHE A 174 7.49 8.31 8.95
C PHE A 174 7.82 6.84 9.26
N ARG A 175 7.94 6.46 10.54
CA ARG A 175 8.22 5.08 10.96
C ARG A 175 7.07 4.13 10.61
N ASP A 176 5.85 4.53 10.96
CA ASP A 176 4.67 3.67 10.92
C ASP A 176 3.81 3.89 9.67
N ARG A 177 4.35 4.64 8.70
CA ARG A 177 3.67 4.95 7.43
C ARG A 177 3.47 3.71 6.53
N GLY A 178 4.13 2.59 6.83
CA GLY A 178 4.01 1.35 6.05
C GLY A 178 4.69 1.36 4.67
N THR A 179 5.32 2.49 4.30
CA THR A 179 6.06 2.66 3.04
C THR A 179 7.53 2.27 3.17
N GLN A 180 8.14 1.84 2.06
CA GLN A 180 9.60 1.65 2.02
C GLN A 180 10.32 2.99 2.27
N ARG A 181 11.50 2.92 2.90
CA ARG A 181 12.32 4.07 3.24
C ARG A 181 13.71 3.89 2.66
N VAL A 182 14.12 4.81 1.80
CA VAL A 182 15.43 4.81 1.14
C VAL A 182 16.19 6.05 1.57
N VAL A 183 17.45 5.90 1.93
CA VAL A 183 18.33 7.04 2.20
C VAL A 183 19.16 7.29 0.95
N LEU A 184 18.94 8.44 0.31
CA LEU A 184 19.67 8.87 -0.87
C LEU A 184 20.87 9.72 -0.43
N THR A 185 22.08 9.24 -0.68
CA THR A 185 23.30 10.01 -0.48
C THR A 185 23.52 10.98 -1.65
N ASN A 186 24.12 12.13 -1.37
CA ASN A 186 24.45 13.12 -2.39
C ASN A 186 25.37 12.54 -3.47
N SER A 187 26.44 11.85 -3.04
CA SER A 187 27.31 11.03 -3.88
C SER A 187 28.08 10.03 -3.01
N ASP A 188 28.76 9.06 -3.65
CA ASP A 188 29.69 8.15 -2.97
C ASP A 188 30.84 8.90 -2.25
N TYR A 189 31.13 10.13 -2.68
CA TYR A 189 32.24 10.96 -2.17
C TYR A 189 31.81 11.96 -1.09
N LEU A 190 30.52 12.32 -1.02
CA LEU A 190 29.96 13.26 -0.03
C LEU A 190 28.80 12.59 0.73
N PRO A 191 29.08 11.56 1.56
CA PRO A 191 28.04 10.74 2.18
C PRO A 191 27.28 11.47 3.30
N TYR A 192 27.71 12.67 3.68
CA TYR A 192 27.12 13.42 4.78
C TYR A 192 25.83 14.12 4.40
N ARG A 193 25.63 14.58 3.16
CA ARG A 193 24.32 15.14 2.74
C ARG A 193 23.38 14.02 2.34
N LYS A 194 22.38 13.76 3.19
CA LYS A 194 21.44 12.65 3.02
C LYS A 194 20.02 13.18 2.85
N MET A 195 19.28 12.56 1.94
CA MET A 195 17.84 12.78 1.79
C MET A 195 17.12 11.48 2.15
N LEU A 196 16.07 11.55 2.97
CA LEU A 196 15.16 10.41 3.12
C LEU A 196 14.14 10.46 1.99
N TRP A 197 13.93 9.33 1.33
CA TRP A 197 12.78 9.07 0.49
C TRP A 197 11.86 8.04 1.15
N SER A 198 10.66 8.47 1.53
CA SER A 198 9.55 7.60 1.89
C SER A 198 8.74 7.29 0.63
N VAL A 199 8.88 6.07 0.12
CA VAL A 199 8.44 5.65 -1.20
C VAL A 199 6.93 5.43 -1.21
N GLY A 200 6.20 6.28 -1.94
CA GLY A 200 4.77 6.09 -2.17
C GLY A 200 4.49 4.84 -2.99
N SER A 201 3.36 4.20 -2.72
CA SER A 201 2.91 3.02 -3.45
C SER A 201 2.62 3.33 -4.92
N PRO A 202 2.86 2.41 -5.87
CA PRO A 202 2.51 2.64 -7.28
C PRO A 202 1.04 3.09 -7.42
N ILE A 203 0.80 4.12 -8.23
CA ILE A 203 -0.58 4.50 -8.59
C ILE A 203 -0.94 3.59 -9.75
N ASP A 204 -1.44 2.41 -9.43
CA ASP A 204 -2.08 1.56 -10.43
C ASP A 204 -3.41 2.24 -10.77
N GLY A 205 -3.51 2.81 -11.98
CA GLY A 205 -4.68 3.56 -12.44
C GLY A 205 -6.00 2.82 -12.16
N GLY A 206 -6.79 3.34 -11.22
CA GLY A 206 -8.19 2.99 -11.03
C GLY A 206 -8.51 1.74 -10.20
N ASN A 207 -7.57 0.86 -9.88
CA ASN A 207 -7.84 -0.28 -8.98
C ASN A 207 -7.41 0.11 -7.56
N GLN A 208 -8.38 0.41 -6.70
CA GLN A 208 -8.14 0.54 -5.25
C GLN A 208 -7.38 -0.71 -4.76
N SER A 209 -6.42 -0.54 -3.83
CA SER A 209 -5.51 -1.62 -3.39
C SER A 209 -6.27 -2.94 -3.15
N PRO A 210 -5.80 -4.10 -3.68
CA PRO A 210 -6.45 -5.38 -3.44
C PRO A 210 -6.60 -5.68 -1.94
N VAL A 211 -7.58 -6.50 -1.57
CA VAL A 211 -7.86 -6.85 -0.17
C VAL A 211 -7.60 -8.32 0.08
N VAL A 212 -6.88 -8.61 1.17
CA VAL A 212 -6.86 -9.94 1.77
C VAL A 212 -7.90 -9.93 2.89
N LEU A 213 -8.95 -10.71 2.73
CA LEU A 213 -10.11 -10.74 3.63
C LEU A 213 -10.20 -12.09 4.33
N SER A 214 -10.29 -12.06 5.66
CA SER A 214 -10.67 -13.20 6.50
C SER A 214 -11.86 -12.84 7.39
N VAL A 215 -12.60 -13.85 7.83
CA VAL A 215 -13.73 -13.69 8.75
C VAL A 215 -13.58 -14.67 9.90
N ALA A 216 -13.50 -14.15 11.12
CA ALA A 216 -13.32 -14.94 12.33
C ALA A 216 -13.86 -14.18 13.55
N THR A 217 -14.45 -14.92 14.49
CA THR A 217 -14.71 -14.38 15.84
C THR A 217 -13.37 -14.16 16.56
N GLY A 218 -13.35 -13.32 17.59
CA GLY A 218 -12.15 -13.07 18.39
C GLY A 218 -11.43 -14.35 18.84
N ASP A 219 -12.17 -15.29 19.45
CA ASP A 219 -11.60 -16.55 19.93
C ASP A 219 -11.04 -17.42 18.79
N TYR A 220 -11.70 -17.44 17.62
CA TYR A 220 -11.24 -18.21 16.47
C TYR A 220 -9.99 -17.58 15.84
N ALA A 221 -9.95 -16.25 15.74
CA ALA A 221 -8.78 -15.51 15.29
C ALA A 221 -7.60 -15.71 16.24
N GLU A 222 -7.83 -15.76 17.56
CA GLU A 222 -6.79 -16.06 18.56
C GLU A 222 -6.27 -17.49 18.43
N GLN A 223 -7.15 -18.47 18.27
CA GLN A 223 -6.77 -19.87 18.03
C GLN A 223 -5.85 -20.01 16.80
N TRP A 224 -6.15 -19.25 15.74
CA TRP A 224 -5.39 -19.27 14.49
C TRP A 224 -4.49 -18.06 14.30
N ARG A 225 -4.02 -17.46 15.40
CA ARG A 225 -3.24 -16.21 15.35
C ARG A 225 -2.06 -16.27 14.39
N PHE A 226 -1.35 -17.39 14.35
CA PHE A 226 -0.21 -17.53 13.43
C PHE A 226 -0.61 -17.50 11.95
N CYS A 227 -1.81 -18.00 11.60
CA CYS A 227 -2.37 -17.87 10.25
C CYS A 227 -2.76 -16.42 9.97
N ILE A 228 -3.50 -15.78 10.88
CA ILE A 228 -3.89 -14.36 10.80
C ILE A 228 -2.67 -13.44 10.63
N ASP A 229 -1.62 -13.66 11.43
CA ASP A 229 -0.36 -12.91 11.35
C ASP A 229 0.35 -13.10 10.00
N SER A 230 0.28 -14.33 9.45
CA SER A 230 0.85 -14.63 8.13
C SER A 230 0.08 -13.92 7.00
N GLN A 231 -1.25 -13.84 7.09
CA GLN A 231 -2.11 -13.15 6.14
C GLN A 231 -1.86 -11.64 6.16
N TYR A 232 -1.81 -11.05 7.36
CA TYR A 232 -1.44 -9.65 7.56
C TYR A 232 -0.04 -9.35 7.02
N SER A 233 0.93 -10.22 7.29
CA SER A 233 2.31 -10.08 6.81
C SER A 233 2.40 -10.15 5.28
N TYR A 234 1.63 -11.03 4.65
CA TYR A 234 1.53 -11.13 3.20
C TYR A 234 0.92 -9.86 2.59
N ALA A 235 -0.21 -9.39 3.15
CA ALA A 235 -0.86 -8.16 2.69
C ALA A 235 0.09 -6.96 2.79
N ARG A 236 0.78 -6.80 3.93
CA ARG A 236 1.79 -5.75 4.13
C ARG A 236 2.92 -5.86 3.09
N ARG A 237 3.45 -7.06 2.84
CA ARG A 237 4.56 -7.31 1.91
C ARG A 237 4.23 -6.85 0.48
N HIS A 238 2.97 -6.96 0.08
CA HIS A 238 2.51 -6.65 -1.27
C HIS A 238 1.67 -5.37 -1.36
N ASN A 239 1.63 -4.57 -0.28
CA ASN A 239 0.86 -3.33 -0.21
C ASN A 239 -0.65 -3.54 -0.50
N TYR A 240 -1.20 -4.63 0.02
CA TYR A 240 -2.63 -4.92 0.04
C TYR A 240 -3.24 -4.45 1.36
N GLU A 241 -4.54 -4.15 1.36
CA GLU A 241 -5.28 -3.99 2.60
C GLU A 241 -5.55 -5.37 3.22
N TYR A 242 -5.38 -5.50 4.53
CA TYR A 242 -5.80 -6.67 5.27
C TYR A 242 -7.05 -6.35 6.10
N ARG A 243 -8.06 -7.22 6.02
CA ARG A 243 -9.26 -7.15 6.88
C ARG A 243 -9.52 -8.52 7.50
N CYS A 244 -9.62 -8.56 8.82
CA CYS A 244 -10.22 -9.67 9.54
C CYS A 244 -11.52 -9.17 10.17
N ILE A 245 -12.67 -9.67 9.72
CA ILE A 245 -13.98 -9.18 10.13
C ILE A 245 -14.58 -10.14 11.16
N ASP A 246 -15.06 -9.57 12.26
CA ASP A 246 -15.87 -10.31 13.24
C ASP A 246 -17.29 -10.51 12.68
N PRO A 247 -17.75 -11.76 12.51
CA PRO A 247 -19.07 -12.05 11.95
C PRO A 247 -20.24 -11.78 12.90
N SER A 248 -20.00 -11.45 14.17
CA SER A 248 -21.04 -11.23 15.19
C SER A 248 -22.05 -10.13 14.84
N GLY A 249 -21.67 -9.18 13.97
CA GLY A 249 -22.57 -8.16 13.44
C GLY A 249 -23.46 -8.60 12.27
N SER A 250 -23.23 -9.78 11.68
CA SER A 250 -24.05 -10.31 10.59
C SER A 250 -25.20 -11.16 11.14
N GLN A 251 -26.34 -11.11 10.45
CA GLN A 251 -27.44 -12.05 10.71
C GLN A 251 -27.16 -13.45 10.13
N LEU A 252 -26.11 -13.58 9.32
CA LEU A 252 -25.69 -14.81 8.70
C LEU A 252 -24.72 -15.59 9.60
N HIS A 253 -24.78 -16.91 9.51
CA HIS A 253 -23.74 -17.77 10.09
C HIS A 253 -22.36 -17.37 9.54
N PRO A 254 -21.26 -17.40 10.33
CA PRO A 254 -19.93 -16.93 9.93
C PRO A 254 -19.43 -17.41 8.56
N LYS A 255 -19.69 -18.69 8.24
CA LYS A 255 -19.40 -19.32 6.95
C LYS A 255 -20.04 -18.61 5.74
N TRP A 256 -21.20 -17.99 5.93
CA TRP A 256 -21.91 -17.21 4.92
C TRP A 256 -21.57 -15.71 4.99
N ALA A 257 -21.33 -15.18 6.19
CA ALA A 257 -20.99 -13.77 6.41
C ALA A 257 -19.74 -13.34 5.61
N LYS A 258 -18.80 -14.27 5.35
CA LYS A 258 -17.64 -13.99 4.51
C LYS A 258 -17.99 -13.66 3.06
N LEU A 259 -19.05 -14.24 2.49
CA LEU A 259 -19.50 -13.89 1.14
C LEU A 259 -20.10 -12.49 1.11
N GLU A 260 -20.93 -12.15 2.10
CA GLU A 260 -21.53 -10.81 2.24
C GLU A 260 -20.44 -9.72 2.38
N ALA A 261 -19.45 -9.96 3.24
CA ALA A 261 -18.33 -9.05 3.41
C ALA A 261 -17.50 -8.87 2.13
N THR A 262 -17.33 -9.95 1.35
CA THR A 262 -16.57 -9.92 0.10
C THR A 262 -17.27 -9.09 -0.96
N ILE A 263 -18.59 -9.25 -1.14
CA ILE A 263 -19.40 -8.49 -2.10
C ILE A 263 -19.22 -6.98 -1.90
N LYS A 264 -19.32 -6.50 -0.66
CA LYS A 264 -19.16 -5.07 -0.31
C LYS A 264 -17.81 -4.49 -0.77
N ILE A 265 -16.78 -5.31 -0.87
CA ILE A 265 -15.44 -4.91 -1.31
C ILE A 265 -15.35 -4.99 -2.84
N LEU A 266 -15.87 -6.05 -3.46
CA LEU A 266 -15.88 -6.21 -4.92
C LEU A 266 -16.65 -5.06 -5.61
N GLU A 267 -17.75 -4.60 -5.01
CA GLU A 267 -18.55 -3.45 -5.47
C GLU A 267 -17.77 -2.12 -5.45
N GLN A 268 -16.71 -2.03 -4.66
CA GLN A 268 -15.79 -0.88 -4.64
C GLN A 268 -14.77 -0.93 -5.78
N GLY A 269 -14.83 -1.95 -6.65
CA GLY A 269 -13.86 -2.15 -7.72
C GLY A 269 -12.53 -2.71 -7.22
N ARG A 270 -12.54 -3.56 -6.19
CA ARG A 270 -11.33 -4.08 -5.56
C ARG A 270 -11.23 -5.59 -5.69
N ASP A 271 -10.08 -6.08 -6.13
CA ASP A 271 -9.80 -7.52 -6.11
C ASP A 271 -9.69 -8.03 -4.67
N VAL A 272 -10.22 -9.23 -4.41
CA VAL A 272 -10.23 -9.85 -3.07
C VAL A 272 -9.58 -11.22 -3.10
N LEU A 273 -8.62 -11.46 -2.21
CA LEU A 273 -8.22 -12.78 -1.74
C LEU A 273 -9.06 -13.10 -0.50
N LEU A 274 -10.11 -13.89 -0.68
CA LEU A 274 -10.92 -14.43 0.41
C LEU A 274 -10.22 -15.67 0.95
N ILE A 275 -9.87 -15.65 2.25
CA ILE A 275 -9.09 -16.71 2.89
C ILE A 275 -9.66 -17.05 4.27
N ASP A 276 -9.83 -18.35 4.55
CA ASP A 276 -10.26 -18.83 5.86
C ASP A 276 -9.19 -18.54 6.93
N ALA A 277 -9.64 -18.33 8.17
CA ALA A 277 -8.75 -17.92 9.26
C ALA A 277 -7.72 -18.99 9.64
N ASP A 278 -8.01 -20.26 9.34
CA ASP A 278 -7.13 -21.41 9.53
C ASP A 278 -6.27 -21.74 8.30
N ALA A 279 -6.01 -20.73 7.45
CA ALA A 279 -5.06 -20.83 6.35
C ALA A 279 -3.87 -19.88 6.51
N GLU A 280 -2.66 -20.46 6.52
CA GLU A 280 -1.37 -19.75 6.58
C GLU A 280 -0.92 -19.36 5.16
N ILE A 281 -0.52 -18.10 4.96
CA ILE A 281 0.14 -17.65 3.74
C ILE A 281 1.66 -17.71 3.93
N THR A 282 2.34 -18.54 3.12
CA THR A 282 3.79 -18.74 3.25
C THR A 282 4.58 -17.54 2.71
N LYS A 283 5.88 -17.48 3.06
CA LYS A 283 6.77 -16.40 2.58
C LYS A 283 7.00 -16.45 1.06
N GLN A 284 6.84 -17.62 0.47
CA GLN A 284 7.04 -17.89 -0.96
C GLN A 284 5.79 -17.59 -1.79
N CYS A 285 4.63 -17.33 -1.16
CA CYS A 285 3.40 -16.99 -1.85
C CYS A 285 3.60 -15.74 -2.74
N PRO A 286 3.35 -15.85 -4.06
CA PRO A 286 3.47 -14.71 -4.97
C PRO A 286 2.30 -13.72 -4.79
N PRO A 287 2.40 -12.48 -5.31
CA PRO A 287 1.31 -11.52 -5.27
C PRO A 287 0.09 -12.01 -6.08
N PHE A 288 -1.09 -12.15 -5.45
CA PHE A 288 -2.28 -12.63 -6.15
C PHE A 288 -2.79 -11.66 -7.24
N ALA A 289 -2.50 -10.36 -7.10
CA ALA A 289 -2.79 -9.39 -8.15
C ALA A 289 -2.04 -9.67 -9.47
N GLN A 290 -0.91 -10.39 -9.43
CA GLN A 290 -0.24 -10.85 -10.65
C GLN A 290 -1.07 -11.94 -11.34
N LEU A 291 -1.68 -12.83 -10.56
CA LEU A 291 -2.53 -13.90 -11.07
C LEU A 291 -3.80 -13.33 -11.73
N THR A 292 -4.44 -12.33 -11.10
CA THR A 292 -5.62 -11.68 -11.70
C THR A 292 -5.30 -10.94 -13.00
N LYS A 293 -4.09 -10.35 -13.10
CA LYS A 293 -3.57 -9.74 -14.34
C LYS A 293 -3.24 -10.77 -15.43
N GLN A 294 -2.62 -11.91 -15.09
CA GLN A 294 -2.25 -12.97 -16.04
C GLN A 294 -3.46 -13.63 -16.69
N HIS A 295 -4.56 -13.72 -15.95
CA HIS A 295 -5.79 -14.37 -16.39
C HIS A 295 -6.92 -13.35 -16.51
N ALA A 296 -6.69 -12.29 -17.30
CA ALA A 296 -7.62 -11.16 -17.50
C ALA A 296 -9.03 -11.58 -17.97
N GLY A 297 -9.19 -12.78 -18.56
CA GLY A 297 -10.47 -13.29 -19.06
C GLY A 297 -11.38 -13.97 -18.02
N SER A 298 -10.92 -14.13 -16.77
CA SER A 298 -11.69 -14.78 -15.70
C SER A 298 -11.82 -13.86 -14.49
N ASP A 299 -12.92 -13.95 -13.77
CA ASP A 299 -13.19 -13.13 -12.59
C ASP A 299 -13.17 -13.95 -11.28
N ILE A 300 -13.30 -15.27 -11.39
CA ILE A 300 -13.37 -16.19 -10.26
C ILE A 300 -12.22 -17.19 -10.35
N TYR A 301 -11.38 -17.23 -9.34
CA TYR A 301 -10.19 -18.08 -9.29
C TYR A 301 -10.31 -19.02 -8.11
N PHE A 302 -10.33 -20.32 -8.38
CA PHE A 302 -10.57 -21.33 -7.37
C PHE A 302 -9.50 -22.42 -7.41
N VAL A 303 -9.35 -23.11 -6.27
CA VAL A 303 -8.49 -24.29 -6.13
C VAL A 303 -9.36 -25.49 -5.81
N ARG A 304 -9.06 -26.63 -6.44
CA ARG A 304 -9.67 -27.91 -6.03
C ARG A 304 -9.01 -28.42 -4.77
N GLY A 305 -9.82 -28.73 -3.77
CA GLY A 305 -9.37 -29.42 -2.57
C GLY A 305 -9.05 -30.90 -2.86
N ILE A 306 -8.67 -31.62 -1.81
CA ILE A 306 -8.41 -33.08 -1.86
C ILE A 306 -9.58 -33.90 -2.42
N SER A 307 -10.82 -33.41 -2.32
CA SER A 307 -11.99 -34.07 -2.90
C SER A 307 -12.10 -33.94 -4.43
N GLY A 308 -11.20 -33.19 -5.08
CA GLY A 308 -11.29 -32.86 -6.51
C GLY A 308 -12.36 -31.81 -6.83
N ARG A 309 -13.00 -31.21 -5.83
CA ARG A 309 -14.01 -30.15 -5.96
C ARG A 309 -13.45 -28.80 -5.47
N PRO A 310 -13.96 -27.67 -5.98
CA PRO A 310 -13.62 -26.34 -5.46
C PRO A 310 -13.67 -26.27 -3.92
N ASN A 311 -12.73 -25.53 -3.33
CA ASN A 311 -12.68 -25.28 -1.90
C ASN A 311 -12.70 -23.76 -1.65
N SER A 312 -13.79 -23.29 -1.04
CA SER A 312 -14.06 -21.88 -0.72
C SER A 312 -13.22 -21.30 0.42
N GLY A 313 -12.31 -22.09 1.02
CA GLY A 313 -11.38 -21.57 2.01
C GLY A 313 -10.28 -20.72 1.42
N VAL A 314 -10.08 -20.78 0.10
CA VAL A 314 -9.34 -19.78 -0.66
C VAL A 314 -10.05 -19.52 -1.98
N LEU A 315 -10.48 -18.29 -2.19
CA LEU A 315 -10.97 -17.78 -3.47
C LEU A 315 -10.26 -16.46 -3.79
N ILE A 316 -9.81 -16.29 -5.04
CA ILE A 316 -9.40 -14.98 -5.55
C ILE A 316 -10.52 -14.49 -6.46
N LEU A 317 -10.93 -13.24 -6.30
CA LEU A 317 -12.12 -12.67 -6.91
C LEU A 317 -11.79 -11.29 -7.47
N ARG A 318 -12.07 -11.06 -8.76
CA ARG A 318 -11.85 -9.76 -9.39
C ARG A 318 -12.96 -8.78 -9.01
N GLY A 319 -12.60 -7.56 -8.63
CA GLY A 319 -13.58 -6.48 -8.40
C GLY A 319 -13.98 -5.75 -9.68
N GLY A 320 -15.01 -4.92 -9.59
CA GLY A 320 -15.41 -4.00 -10.66
C GLY A 320 -16.82 -4.24 -11.20
N SER A 321 -17.37 -3.23 -11.85
CA SER A 321 -18.77 -3.19 -12.30
C SER A 321 -19.17 -4.25 -13.31
N ASN A 322 -18.20 -4.85 -14.02
CA ASN A 322 -18.43 -5.90 -15.02
C ASN A 322 -17.97 -7.29 -14.54
N SER A 323 -17.58 -7.44 -13.27
CA SER A 323 -17.08 -8.71 -12.74
C SER A 323 -18.23 -9.68 -12.46
N ALA A 324 -18.11 -10.91 -12.96
CA ALA A 324 -19.03 -12.00 -12.63
C ALA A 324 -18.89 -12.46 -11.16
N ALA A 325 -17.81 -12.10 -10.45
CA ALA A 325 -17.55 -12.54 -9.09
C ALA A 325 -18.60 -12.03 -8.08
N THR A 326 -19.05 -10.77 -8.22
CA THR A 326 -20.09 -10.20 -7.35
C THR A 326 -21.41 -10.93 -7.53
N ALA A 327 -21.82 -11.17 -8.78
CA ALA A 327 -23.04 -11.92 -9.10
C ALA A 327 -22.96 -13.38 -8.62
N PHE A 328 -21.80 -14.01 -8.75
CA PHE A 328 -21.57 -15.37 -8.26
C PHE A 328 -21.81 -15.48 -6.75
N LEU A 329 -21.23 -14.58 -5.96
CA LEU A 329 -21.41 -14.60 -4.51
C LEU A 329 -22.83 -14.24 -4.09
N ALA A 330 -23.48 -13.32 -4.81
CA ALA A 330 -24.87 -12.97 -4.56
C ALA A 330 -25.81 -14.17 -4.80
N GLU A 331 -25.60 -14.90 -5.90
CA GLU A 331 -26.35 -16.11 -6.22
C GLU A 331 -26.19 -17.19 -5.12
N CYS A 332 -24.97 -17.36 -4.59
CA CYS A 332 -24.74 -18.25 -3.45
C CYS A 332 -25.55 -17.84 -2.21
N LEU A 333 -25.62 -16.54 -1.91
CA LEU A 333 -26.35 -16.01 -0.75
C LEU A 333 -27.87 -16.12 -0.92
N ASP A 334 -28.37 -15.87 -2.12
CA ASP A 334 -29.80 -15.93 -2.43
C ASP A 334 -30.31 -17.38 -2.34
N ARG A 335 -29.52 -18.34 -2.82
CA ARG A 335 -29.87 -19.77 -2.81
C ARG A 335 -29.41 -20.52 -1.56
N ARG A 336 -28.92 -19.82 -0.53
CA ARG A 336 -28.35 -20.44 0.68
C ARG A 336 -29.30 -21.40 1.41
N THR A 337 -30.61 -21.21 1.28
CA THR A 337 -31.64 -22.06 1.90
C THR A 337 -32.10 -23.19 0.99
N GLU A 338 -31.68 -23.22 -0.27
CA GLU A 338 -31.97 -24.30 -1.20
C GLU A 338 -31.15 -25.54 -0.87
N LYS A 339 -31.73 -26.70 -1.18
CA LYS A 339 -31.06 -27.98 -1.01
C LYS A 339 -30.01 -28.16 -2.11
N VAL A 340 -28.74 -28.18 -1.71
CA VAL A 340 -27.61 -28.48 -2.59
C VAL A 340 -27.75 -29.88 -3.20
N PRO A 341 -27.47 -30.07 -4.50
CA PRO A 341 -27.40 -31.39 -5.13
C PRO A 341 -26.48 -32.35 -4.36
N LEU A 342 -26.81 -33.64 -4.34
CA LEU A 342 -26.14 -34.61 -3.48
C LEU A 342 -24.64 -34.72 -3.81
N GLU A 343 -24.28 -34.58 -5.08
CA GLU A 343 -22.90 -34.59 -5.59
C GLU A 343 -22.05 -33.39 -5.15
N ASP A 344 -22.70 -32.26 -4.86
CA ASP A 344 -22.06 -31.01 -4.46
C ASP A 344 -22.12 -30.76 -2.96
N PHE A 345 -22.90 -31.56 -2.24
CA PHE A 345 -23.04 -31.44 -0.81
C PHE A 345 -21.69 -31.60 -0.08
N VAL A 346 -21.48 -30.75 0.93
CA VAL A 346 -20.27 -30.74 1.76
C VAL A 346 -20.67 -30.83 3.23
N THR A 347 -21.40 -29.83 3.72
CA THR A 347 -21.91 -29.77 5.10
C THR A 347 -23.27 -29.10 5.11
N PRO A 348 -24.15 -29.38 6.09
CA PRO A 348 -25.39 -28.65 6.25
C PRO A 348 -25.15 -27.18 6.62
N ASP A 349 -24.08 -26.92 7.40
CA ASP A 349 -23.68 -25.59 7.83
C ASP A 349 -22.51 -25.11 6.98
N GLY A 350 -22.77 -24.35 5.92
CA GLY A 350 -21.71 -23.70 5.15
C GLY A 350 -22.03 -23.46 3.69
N GLU A 351 -21.21 -22.60 3.10
CA GLU A 351 -21.34 -22.09 1.74
C GLU A 351 -20.64 -22.95 0.69
N ASN A 352 -19.68 -23.79 1.07
CA ASN A 352 -18.83 -24.50 0.09
C ASN A 352 -19.63 -25.42 -0.85
N GLY A 353 -20.73 -26.02 -0.39
CA GLY A 353 -21.60 -26.81 -1.25
C GLY A 353 -22.29 -25.99 -2.34
N HIS A 354 -22.82 -24.82 -1.97
CA HIS A 354 -23.39 -23.85 -2.92
C HIS A 354 -22.35 -23.26 -3.85
N VAL A 355 -21.14 -22.97 -3.36
CA VAL A 355 -20.00 -22.55 -4.18
C VAL A 355 -19.69 -23.60 -5.25
N ILE A 356 -19.58 -24.88 -4.89
CA ILE A 356 -19.33 -25.96 -5.85
C ILE A 356 -20.46 -26.07 -6.87
N TRP A 357 -21.70 -26.03 -6.40
CA TRP A 357 -22.88 -26.16 -7.25
C TRP A 357 -22.99 -25.02 -8.26
N ILE A 358 -23.02 -23.78 -7.79
CA ILE A 358 -23.29 -22.58 -8.60
C ILE A 358 -22.13 -22.27 -9.55
N LEU A 359 -20.89 -22.58 -9.17
CA LEU A 359 -19.71 -22.36 -10.04
C LEU A 359 -19.77 -23.18 -11.34
N LYS A 360 -20.58 -24.25 -11.40
CA LYS A 360 -20.80 -25.06 -12.61
C LYS A 360 -21.83 -24.47 -13.57
N GLU A 361 -22.60 -23.48 -13.13
CA GLU A 361 -23.66 -22.84 -13.92
C GLU A 361 -23.09 -21.67 -14.74
N GLU A 362 -23.70 -21.36 -15.89
CA GLU A 362 -23.34 -20.16 -16.66
C GLU A 362 -24.00 -18.91 -16.06
N PRO A 363 -23.33 -17.74 -16.06
CA PRO A 363 -22.04 -17.45 -16.71
C PRO A 363 -20.80 -17.76 -15.84
N PHE A 364 -20.97 -18.22 -14.59
CA PHE A 364 -19.90 -18.36 -13.62
C PHE A 364 -18.85 -19.39 -14.03
N LYS A 365 -19.28 -20.49 -14.65
CA LYS A 365 -18.38 -21.50 -15.20
C LYS A 365 -17.40 -20.89 -16.20
N THR A 366 -17.90 -20.15 -17.19
CA THR A 366 -17.05 -19.47 -18.19
C THR A 366 -16.19 -18.36 -17.58
N ALA A 367 -16.71 -17.65 -16.58
CA ALA A 367 -15.99 -16.59 -15.89
C ALA A 367 -14.98 -17.11 -14.84
N SER A 368 -14.83 -18.43 -14.67
CA SER A 368 -13.97 -19.03 -13.65
C SER A 368 -12.75 -19.74 -14.25
N ILE A 369 -11.69 -19.84 -13.45
CA ILE A 369 -10.51 -20.64 -13.78
C ILE A 369 -9.96 -21.35 -12.54
N GLU A 370 -9.51 -22.58 -12.74
CA GLU A 370 -8.76 -23.32 -11.73
C GLU A 370 -7.30 -22.85 -11.70
N ILE A 371 -6.80 -22.54 -10.51
CA ILE A 371 -5.41 -22.12 -10.29
C ILE A 371 -4.58 -23.21 -9.62
N ASP A 372 -3.26 -23.02 -9.57
CA ASP A 372 -2.32 -23.99 -9.01
C ASP A 372 -2.72 -24.40 -7.58
N ARG A 373 -2.65 -25.71 -7.30
CA ARG A 373 -3.00 -26.30 -6.02
C ARG A 373 -2.21 -25.72 -4.84
N ALA A 374 -1.00 -25.19 -5.08
CA ALA A 374 -0.20 -24.51 -4.07
C ALA A 374 -0.94 -23.35 -3.38
N TRP A 375 -1.97 -22.76 -4.00
CA TRP A 375 -2.80 -21.70 -3.43
C TRP A 375 -3.83 -22.18 -2.39
N ASN A 376 -4.03 -23.48 -2.18
CA ASN A 376 -4.92 -23.99 -1.13
C ASN A 376 -4.51 -25.44 -0.76
N TRP A 377 -3.34 -25.59 -0.15
CA TRP A 377 -2.73 -26.88 0.12
C TRP A 377 -3.15 -27.43 1.50
N SER A 378 -3.70 -28.63 1.54
CA SER A 378 -4.23 -29.25 2.77
C SER A 378 -3.67 -30.64 3.06
N ILE A 379 -2.53 -30.99 2.46
CA ILE A 379 -1.84 -32.28 2.62
C ILE A 379 -0.48 -32.04 3.29
N PRO A 380 -0.06 -32.80 4.31
CA PRO A 380 1.26 -32.63 4.94
C PRO A 380 2.43 -32.84 3.98
N GLU A 381 2.32 -33.85 3.11
CA GLU A 381 3.33 -34.14 2.10
C GLU A 381 3.51 -32.95 1.16
N ASN A 382 4.75 -32.50 1.02
CA ASN A 382 5.16 -31.34 0.20
C ASN A 382 4.51 -30.00 0.60
N ALA A 383 4.05 -29.85 1.83
CA ALA A 383 3.51 -28.57 2.33
C ALA A 383 4.56 -27.44 2.35
N ASP A 384 5.85 -27.76 2.23
CA ASP A 384 6.95 -26.80 2.03
C ASP A 384 6.84 -26.03 0.69
N ARG A 385 6.18 -26.62 -0.31
CA ARG A 385 5.96 -26.02 -1.64
C ARG A 385 4.68 -25.18 -1.72
N ALA A 386 3.85 -25.19 -0.69
CA ALA A 386 2.58 -24.48 -0.68
C ALA A 386 2.79 -22.95 -0.63
N PHE A 387 1.98 -22.23 -1.39
CA PHE A 387 1.80 -20.79 -1.22
C PHE A 387 0.86 -20.50 -0.05
N ILE A 388 -0.20 -21.29 0.09
CA ILE A 388 -1.14 -21.23 1.19
C ILE A 388 -1.32 -22.63 1.76
N ARG A 389 -1.09 -22.76 3.06
CA ARG A 389 -1.33 -23.98 3.83
C ARG A 389 -2.64 -23.85 4.57
N HIS A 390 -3.65 -24.59 4.13
CA HIS A 390 -4.96 -24.59 4.73
C HIS A 390 -5.05 -25.75 5.73
N TYR A 391 -5.12 -25.44 7.02
CA TYR A 391 -5.16 -26.42 8.11
C TYR A 391 -6.54 -27.05 8.26
N THR A 392 -6.97 -27.70 7.17
CA THR A 392 -8.17 -28.51 7.06
C THR A 392 -7.79 -29.96 6.78
N ASN A 393 -8.64 -30.92 7.19
CA ASN A 393 -8.44 -32.36 6.99
C ASN A 393 -7.03 -32.83 7.44
N HIS A 394 -6.28 -33.50 6.56
CA HIS A 394 -4.98 -34.10 6.85
C HIS A 394 -3.96 -33.11 7.44
N LEU A 395 -3.90 -31.87 6.94
CA LEU A 395 -2.96 -30.89 7.47
C LEU A 395 -3.36 -30.40 8.86
N ARG A 396 -4.65 -30.38 9.18
CA ARG A 396 -5.16 -30.09 10.52
C ARG A 396 -4.77 -31.17 11.51
N ASP A 397 -4.93 -32.43 11.12
CA ASP A 397 -4.58 -33.58 11.96
C ASP A 397 -3.07 -33.64 12.19
N TRP A 398 -2.28 -33.42 11.14
CA TRP A 398 -0.83 -33.30 11.27
C TRP A 398 -0.39 -32.18 12.22
N LEU A 399 -1.02 -31.00 12.15
CA LEU A 399 -0.71 -29.88 13.06
C LEU A 399 -1.04 -30.21 14.52
N ARG A 400 -2.11 -30.97 14.78
CA ARG A 400 -2.46 -31.45 16.12
C ARG A 400 -1.41 -32.41 16.67
N GLU A 401 -0.86 -33.25 15.82
CA GLU A 401 0.22 -34.20 16.17
C GLU A 401 1.60 -33.52 16.27
N ASN A 402 1.80 -32.40 15.56
CA ASN A 402 3.07 -31.67 15.48
C ASN A 402 2.86 -30.16 15.76
N PRO A 403 2.58 -29.77 17.02
CA PRO A 403 2.34 -28.38 17.38
C PRO A 403 3.51 -27.46 16.98
N LEU A 404 3.18 -26.25 16.54
CA LEU A 404 4.17 -25.20 16.28
C LEU A 404 4.91 -24.87 17.60
N GLY A 405 6.18 -25.27 17.69
CA GLY A 405 7.02 -25.06 18.87
C GLY A 405 7.49 -26.33 19.61
N SER A 406 7.06 -27.53 19.18
CA SER A 406 7.48 -28.81 19.79
C SER A 406 8.28 -29.70 18.83
N GLY A 407 9.40 -29.19 18.30
CA GLY A 407 10.42 -29.98 17.60
C GLY A 407 11.78 -29.85 18.29
N PRO A 408 12.60 -30.93 18.35
CA PRO A 408 13.88 -30.91 19.04
C PRO A 408 14.82 -29.91 18.38
N ARG A 409 15.47 -29.06 19.18
CA ARG A 409 16.60 -28.23 18.72
C ARG A 409 17.69 -29.18 18.24
N GLN A 410 17.78 -29.43 16.93
CA GLN A 410 19.01 -29.97 16.36
C GLN A 410 20.10 -28.90 16.59
N PRO A 411 21.21 -29.23 17.26
CA PRO A 411 22.32 -28.31 17.36
C PRO A 411 22.86 -28.08 15.95
N ALA A 412 22.98 -26.81 15.56
CA ALA A 412 23.64 -26.44 14.32
C ALA A 412 25.06 -27.01 14.32
N GLN A 413 25.39 -27.74 13.25
CA GLN A 413 26.78 -28.01 12.85
C GLN A 413 27.25 -26.89 11.92
#